data_AF-A0A7Z2SRA1-F1
#
_entry.id   AF-A0A7Z2SRA1-F1
#
_cell.length_a   1.000
_cell.length_b   1.000
_cell.length_c   1.000
_cell.angle_alpha   90.00
_cell.angle_beta   90.00
_cell.angle_gamma   90.00
#
_symmetry.space_group_name_H-M   'P 1'
#
loop_
_entity.id
_entity.type
_entity.pdbx_description
1 polymer ?
#
loop_
_entity_poly.entity_id
_entity_poly.type
_entity_poly.pdbx_seq_one_letter_code
_entity_poly.pdbx_strand_id
1 'polypeptide(L)'
;MLAAEYVKSHGRKVADVMSRKVITASPPTPLHEIAALMEKNAVKRVPILVNDQLVVIVSRANLVQAVATARKLLDVPLSDTTIFAKTYYLI
;
A
#
# COMPACT_ATOMS: atom_id res chain seq x y z
N MET A 1 8.21 2.16 38.15
CA MET A 1 6.76 2.23 37.89
C MET A 1 6.29 3.63 37.43
N LEU A 2 6.82 4.74 37.95
CA LEU A 2 6.43 6.11 37.54
C LEU A 2 6.63 6.47 36.05
N ALA A 3 7.70 6.00 35.41
CA ALA A 3 8.03 6.41 34.04
C ALA A 3 7.00 5.95 32.99
N ALA A 4 6.46 4.73 33.13
CA ALA A 4 5.44 4.20 32.21
C ALA A 4 4.10 4.94 32.34
N GLU A 5 3.76 5.35 33.57
CA GLU A 5 2.52 6.08 33.88
C GLU A 5 2.58 7.54 33.39
N TYR A 6 3.75 8.17 33.46
CA TYR A 6 4.00 9.50 32.89
C TYR A 6 3.85 9.50 31.36
N VAL A 7 4.46 8.53 30.67
CA VAL A 7 4.34 8.40 29.20
C VAL A 7 2.88 8.16 28.79
N LYS A 8 2.12 7.39 29.58
CA LYS A 8 0.71 7.11 29.29
C LYS A 8 -0.20 8.32 29.49
N SER A 9 0.11 9.20 30.45
CA SER A 9 -0.68 10.39 30.78
C SER A 9 -0.28 11.65 29.99
N HIS A 10 0.97 11.72 29.53
CA HIS A 10 1.53 12.91 28.85
C HIS A 10 2.00 12.64 27.40
N GLY A 11 1.79 11.44 26.87
CA GLY A 11 2.08 11.11 25.48
C GLY A 11 1.06 11.70 24.49
N ARG A 12 1.50 11.95 23.24
CA ARG A 12 0.61 12.34 22.14
C ARG A 12 -0.38 11.21 21.85
N LYS A 13 -1.66 11.54 21.71
CA LYS A 13 -2.70 10.57 21.33
C LYS A 13 -2.59 10.26 19.84
N VAL A 14 -3.05 9.07 19.44
CA VAL A 14 -3.14 8.70 18.01
C VAL A 14 -3.96 9.72 17.23
N ALA A 15 -5.04 10.23 17.83
CA ALA A 15 -5.91 11.24 17.25
C ALA A 15 -5.18 12.57 16.92
N ASP A 16 -4.02 12.82 17.54
CA ASP A 16 -3.22 14.03 17.35
C ASP A 16 -2.25 13.93 16.16
N VAL A 17 -2.09 12.73 15.58
CA VAL A 17 -1.14 12.46 14.49
C VAL A 17 -1.78 11.75 13.30
N MET A 18 -2.96 11.14 13.47
CA MET A 18 -3.60 10.37 12.41
C MET A 18 -4.14 11.27 11.28
N SER A 19 -4.09 10.76 10.05
CA SER A 19 -4.82 11.36 8.92
C SER A 19 -6.31 11.06 9.04
N ARG A 20 -7.16 12.10 9.01
CA ARG A 20 -8.63 11.95 9.06
C ARG A 20 -9.25 11.63 7.71
N LYS A 21 -8.67 12.15 6.63
CA LYS A 21 -9.08 11.86 5.25
C LYS A 21 -8.17 10.76 4.71
N VAL A 22 -8.68 9.54 4.70
CA VAL A 22 -7.92 8.35 4.29
C VAL A 22 -8.38 7.93 2.90
N ILE A 23 -7.42 7.73 1.99
CA ILE A 23 -7.70 7.15 0.67
C ILE A 23 -7.89 5.66 0.85
N THR A 24 -9.03 5.15 0.40
CA THR A 24 -9.43 3.74 0.52
C THR A 24 -9.84 3.19 -0.83
N ALA A 25 -9.97 1.86 -0.90
CA ALA A 25 -10.49 1.15 -2.06
C ALA A 25 -11.44 0.02 -1.59
N SER A 26 -12.07 -0.69 -2.52
CA SER A 26 -12.96 -1.82 -2.22
C SER A 26 -12.33 -3.14 -2.72
N PRO A 27 -12.77 -4.32 -2.24
CA PRO A 27 -12.20 -5.59 -2.67
C PRO A 27 -12.20 -5.83 -4.19
N PRO A 28 -13.21 -5.37 -4.96
CA PRO A 28 -13.20 -5.46 -6.41
C PRO A 28 -12.18 -4.55 -7.12
N THR A 29 -11.59 -3.56 -6.43
CA THR A 29 -10.66 -2.61 -7.06
C THR A 29 -9.41 -3.35 -7.59
N PRO A 30 -9.11 -3.23 -8.90
CA PRO A 30 -7.94 -3.87 -9.49
C PRO A 30 -6.63 -3.42 -8.86
N LEU A 31 -5.65 -4.34 -8.81
CA LEU A 31 -4.36 -4.09 -8.15
C LEU A 31 -3.57 -2.92 -8.76
N HIS A 32 -3.66 -2.74 -10.09
CA HIS A 32 -2.99 -1.64 -10.78
C HIS A 32 -3.60 -0.27 -10.43
N GLU A 33 -4.91 -0.21 -10.18
CA GLU A 33 -5.58 1.02 -9.71
C GLU A 33 -5.18 1.33 -8.27
N ILE A 34 -5.04 0.31 -7.42
CA ILE A 34 -4.50 0.49 -6.06
C ILE A 34 -3.08 1.06 -6.11
N ALA A 35 -2.24 0.57 -7.04
CA ALA A 35 -0.89 1.12 -7.26
C ALA A 35 -0.95 2.60 -7.71
N ALA A 36 -1.85 2.94 -8.64
CA ALA A 36 -2.06 4.32 -9.07
C ALA A 36 -2.55 5.23 -7.94
N LEU A 37 -3.42 4.74 -7.04
CA LEU A 37 -3.84 5.46 -5.84
C LEU A 37 -2.66 5.71 -4.89
N MET A 38 -1.77 4.74 -4.71
CA MET A 38 -0.55 4.89 -3.89
C MET A 38 0.36 5.98 -4.46
N GLU A 39 0.61 5.96 -5.76
CA GLU A 39 1.46 6.92 -6.45
C GLU A 39 0.86 8.33 -6.40
N LYS A 40 -0.38 8.48 -6.87
CA LYS A 40 -1.08 9.77 -6.95
C LYS A 40 -1.18 10.48 -5.60
N ASN A 41 -1.37 9.73 -4.52
CA ASN A 41 -1.55 10.29 -3.18
C ASN A 41 -0.28 10.21 -2.31
N ALA A 42 0.85 9.77 -2.87
CA ALA A 42 2.11 9.54 -2.16
C ALA A 42 1.97 8.67 -0.88
N VAL A 43 1.03 7.72 -0.88
CA VAL A 43 0.79 6.81 0.26
C VAL A 43 1.44 5.45 0.02
N LYS A 44 1.93 4.83 1.09
CA LYS A 44 2.62 3.53 1.02
C LYS A 44 1.67 2.33 1.11
N ARG A 45 0.43 2.58 1.55
CA ARG A 45 -0.59 1.58 1.87
C ARG A 45 -1.97 2.16 1.58
N VAL A 46 -2.89 1.29 1.17
CA VAL A 46 -4.30 1.62 0.92
C VAL A 46 -5.15 0.63 1.73
N PRO A 47 -5.99 1.12 2.66
CA PRO A 47 -6.99 0.30 3.33
C PRO A 47 -8.11 -0.08 2.37
N ILE A 48 -8.54 -1.34 2.43
CA ILE A 48 -9.66 -1.88 1.66
C ILE A 48 -10.86 -2.04 2.60
N LEU A 49 -11.96 -1.38 2.25
CA LEU A 49 -13.18 -1.36 3.04
C LEU A 49 -14.29 -2.19 2.39
N VAL A 50 -15.14 -2.81 3.22
CA VAL A 50 -16.45 -3.37 2.83
C VAL A 50 -17.47 -2.79 3.79
N ASN A 51 -18.50 -2.11 3.28
CA ASN A 51 -19.53 -1.45 4.10
C ASN A 51 -18.91 -0.57 5.21
N ASP A 52 -17.92 0.25 4.84
CA ASP A 52 -17.12 1.10 5.73
C ASP A 52 -16.29 0.39 6.81
N GLN A 53 -16.26 -0.94 6.81
CA GLN A 53 -15.42 -1.73 7.70
C GLN A 53 -14.08 -2.08 7.04
N LEU A 54 -12.99 -1.89 7.78
CA LEU A 54 -11.66 -2.29 7.34
C LEU A 54 -11.54 -3.80 7.27
N VAL A 55 -11.30 -4.33 6.06
CA VAL A 55 -11.10 -5.77 5.84
C VAL A 55 -9.62 -6.10 5.69
N VAL A 56 -8.87 -5.30 4.93
CA VAL A 56 -7.44 -5.55 4.68
C VAL A 56 -6.68 -4.25 4.41
N ILE A 57 -5.36 -4.28 4.62
CA ILE A 57 -4.45 -3.21 4.19
C ILE A 57 -3.56 -3.75 3.09
N VAL A 58 -3.60 -3.12 1.92
CA VAL A 58 -2.69 -3.45 0.80
C VAL A 58 -1.50 -2.51 0.86
N SER A 59 -0.29 -3.08 0.80
CA SER A 59 0.98 -2.35 0.81
C SER A 59 1.75 -2.56 -0.50
N ARG A 60 2.76 -1.73 -0.74
CA ARG A 60 3.69 -1.93 -1.87
C ARG A 60 4.34 -3.31 -1.89
N ALA A 61 4.64 -3.90 -0.73
CA ALA A 61 5.19 -5.25 -0.67
C ALA A 61 4.20 -6.29 -1.21
N ASN A 62 2.89 -6.11 -0.99
CA ASN A 62 1.87 -6.98 -1.57
C ASN A 62 1.79 -6.82 -3.09
N LEU A 63 1.96 -5.61 -3.62
CA LEU A 63 2.03 -5.37 -5.07
C LEU A 63 3.22 -6.12 -5.69
N VAL A 64 4.41 -5.98 -5.09
CA VAL A 64 5.62 -6.68 -5.55
C VAL A 64 5.44 -8.19 -5.48
N GLN A 65 4.89 -8.69 -4.37
CA GLN A 65 4.60 -10.11 -4.21
C GLN A 65 3.64 -10.61 -5.28
N ALA A 66 2.55 -9.90 -5.55
CA ALA A 66 1.57 -10.28 -6.55
C ALA A 66 2.20 -10.40 -7.94
N VAL A 67 3.05 -9.44 -8.35
CA VAL A 67 3.79 -9.49 -9.61
C VAL A 67 4.76 -10.68 -9.63
N ALA A 68 5.52 -10.88 -8.56
CA ALA A 68 6.48 -11.99 -8.46
C ALA A 68 5.80 -13.37 -8.51
N THR A 69 4.59 -13.49 -7.94
CA THR A 69 3.82 -14.74 -7.95
C THR A 69 2.96 -14.92 -9.19
N ALA A 70 2.61 -13.86 -9.92
CA ALA A 70 1.82 -13.95 -11.15
C ALA A 70 2.50 -14.86 -12.19
N ARG A 71 3.84 -14.91 -12.19
CA ARG A 71 4.64 -15.83 -13.03
C ARG A 71 4.45 -17.32 -12.70
N LYS A 72 3.98 -17.69 -11.51
CA LYS A 72 3.61 -19.09 -11.22
C LYS A 72 2.24 -19.48 -11.82
N LEU A 73 1.41 -18.49 -12.17
CA LEU A 73 0.08 -18.71 -12.78
C LEU A 73 0.10 -18.54 -14.30
N LEU A 74 1.11 -17.84 -14.83
CA LEU A 74 1.34 -17.63 -16.25
C LEU A 74 2.74 -18.19 -16.55
N ASP A 75 2.81 -19.39 -17.11
CA ASP A 75 4.05 -20.07 -17.51
C ASP A 75 4.68 -19.38 -18.74
N VAL A 76 4.97 -18.08 -18.61
CA VAL A 76 5.52 -17.22 -19.65
C VAL A 76 6.81 -16.59 -19.09
N PRO A 77 7.98 -16.89 -19.67
CA PRO A 77 9.23 -16.30 -19.25
C PRO A 77 9.23 -14.81 -19.62
N LEU A 78 8.89 -13.96 -18.65
CA LEU A 78 9.16 -12.52 -18.73
C LEU A 78 10.68 -12.36 -18.67
N SER A 79 11.30 -12.00 -19.79
CA SER A 79 12.72 -11.65 -19.82
C SER A 79 12.92 -10.30 -19.13
N ASP A 80 13.99 -10.19 -18.35
CA ASP A 80 14.34 -9.03 -17.52
C ASP A 80 14.43 -7.69 -18.30
N THR A 81 14.44 -7.75 -19.62
CA THR A 81 14.46 -6.59 -20.54
C THR A 81 13.22 -5.70 -20.47
N THR A 82 12.06 -6.15 -19.98
CA THR A 82 10.85 -5.29 -19.90
C THR A 82 10.94 -4.24 -18.78
N ILE A 83 11.74 -4.47 -17.73
CA ILE A 83 11.87 -3.54 -16.60
C ILE A 83 12.70 -2.30 -16.99
N PHE A 84 13.71 -2.46 -17.84
CA PHE A 84 14.61 -1.38 -18.24
C PHE A 84 14.08 -0.52 -19.40
N ALA A 85 13.06 -0.97 -20.14
CA ALA A 85 12.62 -0.29 -21.36
C ALA A 85 11.91 1.06 -21.14
N LYS A 86 11.35 1.34 -19.95
CA LYS A 86 10.65 2.61 -19.67
C LYS A 86 11.52 3.73 -19.09
N THR A 87 12.72 3.43 -18.60
CA THR A 87 13.59 4.43 -17.96
C THR A 87 14.54 5.13 -18.94
N TYR A 88 14.79 4.56 -20.13
CA TYR A 88 15.81 5.06 -21.07
C TYR A 88 15.29 5.84 -22.30
N TYR A 89 13.99 6.15 -22.40
CA TYR A 89 13.44 6.93 -23.52
C TYR A 89 13.03 8.37 -23.17
N LEU A 90 13.43 8.89 -22.00
CA LEU A 90 13.14 10.28 -21.57
C LEU A 90 14.39 11.06 -21.10
N ILE A 91 15.57 10.70 -21.61
CA ILE A 91 16.75 11.57 -21.61
C ILE A 91 17.38 11.58 -23.00
#